data_AF-A0A062U2I5-F1
#
_entry.id   AF-A0A062U2I5-F1
#
_cell.length_a   1.000
_cell.length_b   1.000
_cell.length_c   1.000
_cell.angle_alpha   90.00
_cell.angle_beta   90.00
_cell.angle_gamma   90.00
#
_symmetry.space_group_name_H-M   'P 1'
#
loop_
_entity.id
_entity.type
_entity.pdbx_description
1 polymer ?
#
loop_
_entity_poly.entity_id
_entity_poly.type
_entity_poly.pdbx_seq_one_letter_code
_entity_poly.pdbx_strand_id
1 'polypeptide(L)' 'MKKAECEQAVRHLCHQWRKECGFSSTPADQLSFGSFLSWVQQNYSSYLDFRTTTSVSYDVEMWFDDEFKQNWRR' A
#
# COMPACT_ATOMS: atom_id res chain seq x y z
N MET A 1 6.75 9.85 11.06
CA MET A 1 7.49 9.94 9.77
C MET A 1 6.90 11.01 8.87
N LYS A 2 7.66 11.51 7.89
CA LYS A 2 7.13 12.40 6.86
C LYS A 2 6.28 11.60 5.88
N LYS A 3 5.15 12.16 5.46
CA LYS A 3 4.23 11.54 4.48
C LYS A 3 4.95 11.06 3.21
N ALA A 4 5.91 11.83 2.70
CA ALA A 4 6.68 11.48 1.50
C ALA A 4 7.58 10.23 1.68
N GLU A 5 8.15 10.04 2.87
CA GLU A 5 8.96 8.83 3.15
C GLU A 5 8.07 7.60 3.29
N CYS A 6 6.91 7.76 3.94
CA CYS A 6 5.89 6.71 4.00
C CYS A 6 5.37 6.35 2.61
N GLU A 7 5.15 7.32 1.72
CA GLU A 7 4.72 7.07 0.34
C GLU A 7 5.74 6.20 -0.41
N GLN A 8 7.02 6.60 -0.40
CA GLN A 8 8.07 5.82 -1.04
C GLN A 8 8.17 4.41 -0.44
N ALA A 9 8.11 4.29 0.88
CA ALA A 9 8.12 3.00 1.55
C ALA A 9 6.92 2.13 1.14
N VAL A 10 5.70 2.67 1.10
CA VAL A 10 4.50 1.95 0.68
C VAL A 10 4.62 1.46 -0.76
N ARG A 11 5.12 2.29 -1.69
CA ARG A 11 5.38 1.85 -3.07
C ARG A 11 6.37 0.68 -3.12
N HIS A 12 7.46 0.74 -2.37
CA HIS A 12 8.40 -0.38 -2.26
C HIS A 12 7.75 -1.64 -1.66
N LEU A 13 6.92 -1.48 -0.62
CA LEU A 13 6.20 -2.56 0.04
C LEU A 13 5.18 -3.22 -0.89
N CYS A 14 4.53 -2.47 -1.79
CA CYS A 14 3.62 -3.03 -2.81
C CYS A 14 4.32 -4.07 -3.68
N HIS A 15 5.53 -3.78 -4.17
CA HIS A 15 6.32 -4.72 -4.96
C HIS A 15 6.85 -5.89 -4.13
N GLN A 16 7.28 -5.61 -2.90
CA GLN A 16 7.77 -6.64 -1.99
C GLN A 16 6.66 -7.63 -1.60
N TRP A 17 5.49 -7.12 -1.25
CA TRP A 17 4.31 -7.91 -0.93
C TRP A 17 3.91 -8.83 -2.09
N ARG A 18 3.98 -8.35 -3.34
CA ARG A 18 3.73 -9.21 -4.51
C ARG A 18 4.75 -10.34 -4.64
N LYS A 19 6.01 -10.11 -4.30
CA LYS A 19 7.03 -11.15 -4.30
C LYS A 19 6.80 -12.16 -3.17
N GLU A 20 6.53 -11.68 -1.97
CA GLU A 20 6.32 -12.50 -0.77
C GLU A 20 5.06 -13.36 -0.86
N CYS A 21 3.94 -12.80 -1.34
CA CYS A 21 2.70 -13.54 -1.53
C CYS A 21 2.65 -14.34 -2.84
N GLY A 22 3.67 -14.26 -3.71
CA GLY A 22 3.66 -14.94 -5.01
C GLY A 22 2.70 -14.35 -6.05
N PHE A 23 2.25 -13.10 -5.84
CA PHE A 23 1.42 -12.34 -6.78
C PHE A 23 2.23 -11.64 -7.88
N SER A 24 3.45 -12.09 -8.14
CA SER A 24 4.31 -11.58 -9.20
C SER A 24 3.67 -11.69 -10.59
N SER A 25 2.81 -12.70 -10.80
CA SER A 25 2.05 -12.89 -12.05
C SER A 25 0.60 -12.43 -11.97
N THR A 26 0.09 -12.09 -10.78
CA THR A 26 -1.29 -11.64 -10.59
C THR A 26 -1.42 -10.22 -11.10
N PRO A 27 -2.39 -9.89 -11.96
CA PRO A 27 -2.57 -8.53 -12.45
C PRO A 27 -2.88 -7.57 -11.29
N ALA A 28 -2.42 -6.33 -11.43
CA ALA A 28 -2.58 -5.29 -10.42
C ALA A 28 -4.05 -5.12 -10.01
N ASP A 29 -4.98 -5.22 -10.96
CA ASP A 29 -6.44 -5.21 -10.77
C ASP A 29 -6.99 -6.29 -9.82
N GLN A 30 -6.32 -7.44 -9.69
CA GLN A 30 -6.76 -8.50 -8.78
C GLN A 30 -6.21 -8.35 -7.36
N LEU A 31 -5.37 -7.33 -7.11
CA LEU A 31 -4.79 -7.10 -5.80
C LEU A 31 -5.79 -6.34 -4.91
N SER A 32 -6.08 -6.95 -3.76
CA SER A 32 -6.97 -6.37 -2.75
C SER A 32 -6.20 -5.49 -1.78
N PHE A 33 -6.58 -4.21 -1.71
CA PHE A 33 -6.00 -3.26 -0.74
C PHE A 33 -6.12 -3.76 0.70
N GLY A 34 -7.26 -4.37 1.08
CA GLY A 34 -7.45 -4.90 2.43
C GLY A 34 -6.42 -5.98 2.81
N SER A 35 -6.02 -6.84 1.87
CA SER A 35 -4.98 -7.86 2.09
C SER A 35 -3.60 -7.23 2.24
N PHE A 36 -3.29 -6.24 1.40
CA PHE A 36 -2.06 -5.47 1.50
C PHE A 36 -1.97 -4.70 2.83
N LEU A 37 -3.03 -3.97 3.20
CA LEU A 37 -3.08 -3.20 4.45
C LEU A 37 -2.90 -4.08 5.67
N SER A 38 -3.54 -5.25 5.70
CA SER A 38 -3.36 -6.22 6.79
C SER A 38 -1.92 -6.72 6.88
N TRP A 39 -1.28 -7.00 5.74
CA TRP A 39 0.12 -7.42 5.72
C TRP A 39 1.08 -6.32 6.18
N VAL A 40 0.85 -5.06 5.76
CA VAL A 40 1.61 -3.90 6.22
C VAL A 40 1.39 -3.64 7.71
N GLN A 41 0.17 -3.76 8.22
CA GLN A 41 -0.09 -3.61 9.67
C GLN A 41 0.65 -4.66 10.50
N GLN A 42 0.78 -5.89 10.00
CA GLN A 42 1.45 -6.97 10.73
C GLN A 42 2.98 -6.86 10.70
N ASN A 43 3.57 -6.45 9.58
CA ASN A 43 5.02 -6.45 9.39
C ASN A 43 5.66 -5.05 9.51
N TYR A 44 4.87 -4.00 9.27
CA TYR A 44 5.34 -2.65 8.95
C TYR A 44 4.43 -1.57 9.57
N SER A 45 3.82 -1.84 10.73
CA SER A 45 2.90 -0.91 11.41
C SER A 45 3.49 0.49 11.66
N SER A 46 4.81 0.58 11.85
CA SER A 46 5.51 1.86 12.02
C SER A 46 5.39 2.79 10.80
N TYR A 47 5.25 2.24 9.59
CA TYR A 47 4.99 3.02 8.38
C TYR A 47 3.55 3.53 8.29
N LEU A 48 2.66 3.04 9.14
CA LEU A 48 1.29 3.50 9.30
C LEU A 48 1.12 4.47 10.48
N ASP A 49 2.19 4.80 11.20
CA ASP A 49 2.18 5.74 12.32
C ASP A 49 2.68 7.14 11.89
N PHE A 50 2.12 7.67 10.80
CA PHE A 50 2.42 9.03 10.34
C PHE A 50 1.25 9.97 10.56
N ARG A 51 1.58 11.23 10.82
CA ARG A 51 0.60 12.27 11.10
C ARG A 51 -0.06 12.70 9.78
N THR A 52 -1.33 12.34 9.60
CA THR A 52 -2.17 12.76 8.47
C THR A 52 -3.50 13.34 8.96
N THR A 53 -4.09 14.20 8.15
CA THR A 53 -5.33 14.93 8.47
C THR A 53 -6.58 14.12 8.11
N THR A 54 -6.48 13.17 7.16
CA THR A 54 -7.63 12.42 6.65
C THR A 54 -7.76 11.07 7.35
N SER A 55 -6.86 10.13 7.04
CA SER A 55 -6.71 8.81 7.69
C SER A 55 -5.53 8.11 7.04
N VAL A 56 -4.70 7.44 7.83
CA VAL A 56 -3.53 6.74 7.30
C VAL A 56 -3.95 5.70 6.25
N SER A 57 -5.00 4.93 6.54
CA SER A 57 -5.55 3.95 5.60
C SER A 57 -5.96 4.57 4.27
N TYR A 58 -6.51 5.78 4.28
CA TYR A 58 -6.96 6.47 3.06
C TYR A 58 -5.77 6.96 2.20
N ASP A 59 -4.73 7.51 2.83
CA ASP A 59 -3.50 7.88 2.12
C ASP A 59 -2.80 6.65 1.52
N VAL A 60 -2.71 5.55 2.29
CA VAL A 60 -2.09 4.31 1.83
C VAL A 60 -2.91 3.66 0.71
N GLU A 61 -4.25 3.70 0.79
CA GLU A 61 -5.13 3.25 -0.29
C GLU A 61 -4.89 4.05 -1.57
N MET A 62 -4.79 5.39 -1.47
CA MET A 62 -4.46 6.23 -2.62
C MET A 62 -3.11 5.87 -3.24
N TRP A 63 -2.08 5.65 -2.43
CA TRP A 63 -0.76 5.29 -2.93
C TRP A 63 -0.72 3.90 -3.57
N PHE A 64 -1.43 2.94 -2.98
CA PHE A 64 -1.59 1.60 -3.53
C PHE A 64 -2.27 1.67 -4.90
N ASP A 65 -3.35 2.42 -4.97
CA ASP A 65 -4.16 2.58 -6.17
C ASP A 65 -3.40 3.33 -7.29
N ASP A 66 -2.62 4.36 -6.94
CA ASP A 66 -1.68 5.04 -7.85
C ASP A 66 -0.60 4.10 -8.40
N GLU A 67 0.06 3.33 -7.52
CA GLU A 67 1.13 2.40 -7.89
C GLU A 67 0.61 1.28 -8.81
N PHE A 68 -0.59 0.79 -8.53
CA PHE A 68 -1.24 -0.27 -9.30
C PHE A 68 -2.11 0.24 -10.46
N LYS A 69 -2.17 1.56 -10.64
CA LYS A 69 -3.05 2.23 -11.61
C LYS A 69 -4.50 1.73 -11.50
N GLN A 70 -4.98 1.48 -10.29
CA GLN A 70 -6.37 1.10 -10.01
C GLN A 70 -7.32 2.31 -9.94
N ASN A 71 -6.83 3.54 -10.21
CA ASN A 71 -7.58 4.80 -10.02
C ASN A 71 -8.88 4.90 -10.83
N TRP A 72 -9.07 3.99 -11.79
CA TRP A 72 -10.29 3.87 -12.60
C TRP A 72 -11.43 3.10 -11.92
N ARG A 73 -11.18 2.39 -10.81
CA ARG A 73 -12.20 1.67 -10.03
C ARG A 73 -12.98 2.55 -9.05
N ARG A 74 -12.63 3.83 -8.97
CA ARG A 74 -13.17 4.79 -8.01
C ARG A 74 -14.16 5.76 -8.63
#